data_AF-A0A1S2R0K1-F1
#
_entry.id   AF-A0A1S2R0K1-F1
#
_cell.length_a   1.000
_cell.length_b   1.000
_cell.length_c   1.000
_cell.angle_alpha   90.00
_cell.angle_beta   90.00
_cell.angle_gamma   90.00
#
_symmetry.space_group_name_H-M   'P 1'
#
loop_
_entity.id
_entity.type
_entity.pdbx_description
1 polymer ?
#
loop_
_entity_poly.entity_id
_entity_poly.type
_entity_poly.pdbx_seq_one_letter_code
_entity_poly.pdbx_strand_id
1 'polypeptide(L)'
;MRFSIIELVLLLKLARKERANLYKQRYIFVQAIKQGALEYREGEQYTFLEYEKMTRKCFVLENLIRERMGYYPTFITDSFIWKLAERMINSLKKDMVIRLSKHR
;
A
#
# COMPACT_ATOMS: atom_id res chain seq x y z
N MET A 1 -0.66 -19.44 -0.05
CA MET A 1 -1.88 -18.64 0.17
C MET A 1 -1.92 -17.47 -0.81
N ARG A 2 -3.09 -17.15 -1.39
CA ARG A 2 -3.29 -15.98 -2.26
C ARG A 2 -4.14 -14.96 -1.52
N PHE A 3 -3.57 -13.82 -1.16
CA PHE A 3 -4.34 -12.71 -0.54
C PHE A 3 -5.44 -12.22 -1.46
N SER A 4 -6.56 -11.78 -0.91
CA SER A 4 -7.63 -11.04 -1.60
C SER A 4 -7.20 -9.62 -1.95
N ILE A 5 -7.97 -8.94 -2.80
CA ILE A 5 -7.62 -7.58 -3.23
C ILE A 5 -7.69 -6.56 -2.08
N ILE A 6 -8.66 -6.72 -1.17
CA ILE A 6 -8.80 -5.84 0.00
C ILE A 6 -7.62 -6.01 0.95
N GLU A 7 -7.15 -7.24 1.16
CA GLU A 7 -5.95 -7.52 1.96
C GLU A 7 -4.71 -6.90 1.32
N LEU A 8 -4.52 -7.02 0.01
CA LEU A 8 -3.40 -6.39 -0.69
C LEU A 8 -3.42 -4.86 -0.54
N VAL A 9 -4.58 -4.23 -0.67
CA VAL A 9 -4.74 -2.78 -0.47
C VAL A 9 -4.41 -2.37 0.97
N LEU A 10 -4.87 -3.13 1.96
CA LEU A 10 -4.56 -2.87 3.37
C LEU A 10 -3.07 -3.03 3.65
N LEU A 11 -2.44 -4.10 3.13
CA LEU A 11 -1.00 -4.30 3.23
C LEU A 11 -0.22 -3.15 2.58
N LEU A 12 -0.68 -2.65 1.42
CA LEU A 12 -0.04 -1.49 0.77
C LEU A 12 -0.15 -0.23 1.63
N LYS A 13 -1.30 0.00 2.27
CA LYS A 13 -1.49 1.13 3.20
C LYS A 13 -0.52 1.04 4.38
N LEU A 14 -0.38 -0.13 4.99
CA LEU A 14 0.54 -0.38 6.10
C LEU A 14 2.00 -0.21 5.66
N ALA A 15 2.39 -0.81 4.54
CA ALA A 15 3.75 -0.72 4.01
C ALA A 15 4.14 0.73 3.68
N ARG A 16 3.23 1.52 3.08
CA ARG A 16 3.47 2.95 2.81
C ARG A 16 3.63 3.77 4.08
N LYS A 17 2.80 3.50 5.10
CA LYS A 17 2.91 4.14 6.42
C LYS A 17 4.27 3.85 7.05
N GLU A 18 4.67 2.58 7.04
CA GLU A 18 5.94 2.16 7.63
C GLU A 18 7.15 2.75 6.90
N ARG A 19 7.13 2.75 5.55
CA ARG A 19 8.16 3.40 4.73
C ARG A 19 8.27 4.90 5.05
N ALA A 20 7.15 5.58 5.25
CA ALA A 20 7.14 7.01 5.60
C ALA A 20 7.72 7.24 7.01
N ASN A 21 7.43 6.37 7.97
CA ASN A 21 8.00 6.43 9.31
C ASN A 21 9.53 6.22 9.29
N LEU A 22 9.99 5.19 8.58
CA LEU A 22 11.42 4.89 8.42
C LEU A 22 12.17 6.05 7.77
N TYR A 23 11.56 6.72 6.77
CA TYR A 23 12.15 7.91 6.17
C TYR A 23 12.36 9.04 7.19
N LYS A 24 11.35 9.30 8.05
CA LYS A 24 11.44 10.32 9.10
C LYS A 24 12.52 9.96 10.13
N GLN A 25 12.57 8.70 10.56
CA GLN A 25 13.59 8.22 11.50
C GLN A 25 15.00 8.36 10.91
N ARG A 26 15.19 7.91 9.66
CA ARG A 26 16.46 8.07 8.95
C ARG A 26 16.86 9.54 8.87
N TYR A 27 15.93 10.43 8.53
CA TYR A 27 16.22 11.86 8.48
C TYR A 27 16.72 12.39 9.84
N ILE A 28 16.09 11.98 10.94
CA ILE A 28 16.52 12.35 12.31
C ILE A 28 17.95 11.87 12.57
N PHE A 29 18.27 10.60 12.30
CA PHE A 29 19.63 10.08 12.51
C PHE A 29 20.67 10.79 11.66
N VAL A 30 20.37 11.09 10.41
CA VAL A 30 21.26 11.86 9.52
C VAL A 30 21.53 13.26 10.10
N GLN A 31 20.53 13.93 10.66
CA GLN A 31 20.73 15.24 11.29
C GLN A 31 21.54 15.14 12.59
N ALA A 32 21.29 14.12 13.42
CA ALA A 32 22.04 13.90 14.66
C ALA A 32 23.53 13.65 14.38
N ILE A 33 23.85 12.80 13.39
CA ILE A 33 25.22 12.53 12.96
C ILE A 33 25.91 13.81 12.46
N LYS A 34 25.20 14.66 11.70
CA LYS A 34 25.73 15.96 11.25
C LYS A 34 26.05 16.91 12.40
N GLN A 35 25.36 16.78 13.53
CA GLN A 35 25.60 17.57 14.76
C GLN A 35 26.69 16.95 15.66
N GLY A 36 27.30 15.83 15.25
CA GLY A 36 28.42 15.19 15.95
C GLY A 36 28.05 13.95 16.76
N ALA A 37 26.78 13.54 16.80
CA ALA A 37 26.32 12.36 17.52
C ALA A 37 26.57 11.07 16.70
N LEU A 38 27.84 10.65 16.65
CA LEU A 38 28.31 9.49 15.86
C LEU A 38 27.80 8.14 16.39
N GLU A 39 27.35 8.08 17.64
CA GLU A 39 26.75 6.91 18.28
C GLU A 39 25.48 6.43 17.57
N TYR A 40 24.83 7.28 16.77
CA TYR A 40 23.64 6.93 16.00
C TYR A 40 23.92 6.34 14.62
N ARG A 41 25.18 6.11 14.25
CA ARG A 41 25.55 5.55 12.93
C ARG A 41 24.93 4.18 12.67
N GLU A 42 24.83 3.32 13.67
CA GLU A 42 24.16 2.01 13.53
C GLU A 42 22.65 2.18 13.28
N GLY A 43 22.00 3.10 13.97
CA GLY A 43 20.59 3.43 13.75
C GLY A 43 20.31 3.98 12.36
N GLU A 44 21.22 4.81 11.82
CA GLU A 44 21.15 5.31 10.45
C GLU A 44 21.25 4.17 9.43
N GLN A 45 22.21 3.27 9.58
CA GLN A 45 22.37 2.12 8.71
C GLN A 45 21.17 1.17 8.77
N TYR A 46 20.67 0.89 9.98
CA TYR A 46 19.48 0.07 10.17
C TYR A 46 18.26 0.66 9.46
N THR A 47 17.98 1.95 9.67
CA THR A 47 16.84 2.62 9.05
C THR A 47 16.96 2.71 7.53
N PHE A 48 18.18 2.80 6.98
CA PHE A 48 18.43 2.73 5.54
C PHE A 48 18.02 1.36 4.96
N LEU A 49 18.49 0.27 5.56
CA LEU A 49 18.19 -1.09 5.12
C LEU A 49 16.69 -1.40 5.22
N GLU A 50 16.05 -1.01 6.32
CA GLU A 50 14.61 -1.22 6.50
C GLU A 50 13.78 -0.37 5.54
N TYR A 51 14.19 0.86 5.25
CA TYR A 51 13.53 1.70 4.26
C TYR A 51 13.57 1.07 2.87
N GLU A 52 14.72 0.51 2.48
CA GLU A 52 14.88 -0.19 1.20
C GLU A 52 13.96 -1.42 1.13
N LYS A 53 13.98 -2.26 2.17
CA LYS A 53 13.09 -3.44 2.26
C LYS A 53 11.63 -3.03 2.12
N MET A 54 11.20 -1.97 2.80
CA MET A 54 9.81 -1.53 2.74
C MET A 54 9.45 -0.91 1.39
N THR A 55 10.41 -0.25 0.72
CA THR A 55 10.24 0.27 -0.64
C THR A 55 10.01 -0.86 -1.63
N ARG A 56 10.81 -1.94 -1.55
CA ARG A 56 10.62 -3.14 -2.37
C ARG A 56 9.26 -3.81 -2.10
N LYS A 57 8.83 -3.89 -0.83
CA LYS A 57 7.50 -4.41 -0.46
C LYS A 57 6.37 -3.57 -1.06
N CYS A 58 6.46 -2.23 -1.00
CA CYS A 58 5.48 -1.33 -1.63
C CYS A 58 5.38 -1.61 -3.13
N PHE A 59 6.52 -1.72 -3.82
CA PHE A 59 6.57 -1.97 -5.26
C PHE A 59 5.90 -3.28 -5.65
N VAL A 60 6.18 -4.37 -4.93
CA VAL A 60 5.54 -5.67 -5.17
C VAL A 60 4.02 -5.58 -4.97
N LEU A 61 3.57 -4.95 -3.89
CA LEU A 61 2.14 -4.78 -3.61
C LEU A 61 1.44 -3.93 -4.68
N GLU A 62 2.06 -2.84 -5.13
CA GLU A 62 1.53 -1.98 -6.20
C GLU A 62 1.36 -2.75 -7.52
N ASN A 63 2.32 -3.60 -7.89
CA ASN A 63 2.21 -4.44 -9.08
C ASN A 63 1.11 -5.50 -8.94
N LEU A 64 1.05 -6.23 -7.81
CA LEU A 64 0.01 -7.23 -7.56
C LEU A 64 -1.41 -6.63 -7.58
N ILE A 65 -1.57 -5.41 -7.06
CA ILE A 65 -2.85 -4.69 -7.12
C ILE A 65 -3.16 -4.28 -8.56
N ARG A 66 -2.17 -3.72 -9.28
CA ARG A 66 -2.32 -3.29 -10.68
C ARG A 66 -2.73 -4.46 -11.58
N GLU A 67 -2.12 -5.62 -11.42
CA GLU A 67 -2.46 -6.82 -12.19
C GLU A 67 -3.91 -7.27 -11.97
N ARG A 68 -4.48 -7.03 -10.78
CA ARG A 68 -5.82 -7.53 -10.40
C ARG A 68 -6.93 -6.52 -10.58
N MET A 69 -6.64 -5.22 -10.44
CA MET A 69 -7.61 -4.12 -10.55
C MET A 69 -7.43 -3.28 -11.81
N GLY A 70 -6.33 -3.47 -12.57
CA GLY A 70 -5.94 -2.63 -13.70
C GLY A 70 -5.21 -1.34 -13.30
N TYR A 71 -5.23 -0.97 -12.02
CA TYR A 71 -4.53 0.19 -11.48
C TYR A 71 -4.18 -0.04 -10.00
N TYR A 72 -3.29 0.77 -9.44
CA TYR A 72 -3.07 0.82 -7.99
C TYR A 72 -3.49 2.19 -7.45
N PRO A 73 -4.15 2.27 -6.29
CA PRO A 73 -4.59 3.53 -5.74
C PRO A 73 -3.40 4.35 -5.23
N THR A 74 -3.30 5.61 -5.64
CA THR A 74 -2.30 6.56 -5.11
C THR A 74 -2.60 6.88 -3.64
N PHE A 75 -3.87 7.10 -3.30
CA PHE A 75 -4.33 7.38 -1.94
C PHE A 75 -5.24 6.26 -1.43
N ILE A 76 -4.94 5.71 -0.25
CA ILE A 76 -5.72 4.64 0.39
C ILE A 76 -6.34 5.21 1.67
N THR A 77 -7.44 5.93 1.50
CA THR A 77 -8.24 6.47 2.60
C THR A 77 -9.16 5.39 3.18
N ASP A 78 -9.69 5.63 4.39
CA ASP A 78 -10.69 4.73 4.96
C ASP A 78 -11.96 4.67 4.12
N SER A 79 -12.35 5.81 3.51
CA SER A 79 -13.46 5.87 2.57
C SER A 79 -13.23 5.03 1.30
N PHE A 80 -11.99 4.95 0.80
CA PHE A 80 -11.64 4.07 -0.32
C PHE A 80 -11.78 2.60 0.08
N ILE A 81 -11.24 2.23 1.24
CA ILE A 81 -11.28 0.86 1.77
C ILE A 81 -12.73 0.42 1.96
N TRP A 82 -13.56 1.26 2.57
CA TRP A 82 -15.00 1.02 2.72
C TRP A 82 -15.58 0.73 1.34
N LYS A 83 -15.57 1.70 0.42
CA LYS A 83 -16.20 1.57 -0.91
C LYS A 83 -15.72 0.33 -1.67
N LEU A 84 -14.46 -0.06 -1.52
CA LEU A 84 -13.94 -1.29 -2.12
C LEU A 84 -14.60 -2.53 -1.50
N ALA A 85 -14.70 -2.61 -0.17
CA ALA A 85 -15.41 -3.68 0.52
C ALA A 85 -16.90 -3.72 0.12
N GLU A 86 -17.55 -2.57 -0.04
CA GLU A 86 -18.94 -2.48 -0.55
C GLU A 86 -19.10 -3.18 -1.89
N ARG A 87 -18.24 -2.80 -2.83
CA ARG A 87 -18.29 -3.28 -4.21
C ARG A 87 -18.05 -4.78 -4.24
N MET A 88 -17.13 -5.28 -3.41
CA MET A 88 -16.90 -6.70 -3.27
C MET A 88 -18.16 -7.42 -2.78
N ILE A 89 -18.80 -6.94 -1.69
CA ILE A 89 -20.03 -7.55 -1.16
C ILE A 89 -21.17 -7.48 -2.19
N ASN A 90 -21.38 -6.34 -2.82
CA ASN A 90 -22.45 -6.14 -3.79
C ASN A 90 -22.21 -6.93 -5.09
N SER A 91 -20.95 -7.17 -5.48
CA SER A 91 -20.64 -8.00 -6.64
C SER A 91 -21.08 -9.45 -6.47
N LEU A 92 -21.13 -9.95 -5.23
CA LEU A 92 -21.61 -11.30 -4.91
C LEU A 92 -23.13 -11.43 -5.00
N LYS A 93 -23.87 -10.31 -4.94
CA LYS A 93 -25.34 -10.28 -4.93
C LYS A 93 -25.95 -10.00 -6.31
N LYS A 94 -25.12 -9.76 -7.34
CA LYS A 94 -25.61 -9.30 -8.63
C LYS A 94 -26.05 -10.48 -9.48
N ASP A 95 -27.35 -10.63 -9.66
CA ASP A 95 -27.90 -11.59 -10.61
C ASP A 95 -27.64 -11.17 -12.06
N MET A 96 -27.39 -12.15 -12.92
CA MET A 96 -27.29 -11.92 -14.36
C MET A 96 -28.68 -11.60 -14.91
N VAL A 97 -28.88 -10.37 -15.35
CA VAL A 97 -30.12 -9.94 -16.02
C VAL A 97 -29.82 -9.62 -17.49
N ILE A 98 -30.31 -10.47 -18.40
CA ILE A 98 -30.25 -10.21 -19.84
C ILE A 98 -31.50 -9.44 -20.24
N ARG A 99 -31.34 -8.19 -20.68
CA ARG A 99 -32.43 -7.42 -21.29
C ARG A 99 -32.34 -7.55 -22.80
N LEU A 100 -33.35 -8.16 -23.41
CA LEU A 100 -33.47 -8.20 -24.87
C LEU A 100 -33.63 -6.76 -25.40
N SER A 101 -32.82 -6.38 -26.39
CA SER A 101 -32.96 -5.09 -27.06
C SER A 101 -34.32 -5.02 -27.73
N LYS A 102 -35.11 -4.00 -27.42
CA LYS A 102 -36.27 -3.66 -28.23
C LYS A 102 -35.75 -3.16 -29.58
N HIS A 103 -35.55 -4.06 -30.53
CA HIS A 103 -35.47 -3.67 -31.94
C HIS A 103 -36.80 -2.99 -32.28
N ARG A 104 -36.72 -1.69 -32.56
CA ARG A 104 -37.78 -0.94 -33.24
C ARG A 104 -37.57 -1.07 -34.73
#